data_AF-A0A5B9GKT2-F1
#
_entry.id   AF-A0A5B9GKT2-F1
#
_cell.length_a   1.000
_cell.length_b   1.000
_cell.length_c   1.000
_cell.angle_alpha   90.00
_cell.angle_beta   90.00
_cell.angle_gamma   90.00
#
_symmetry.space_group_name_H-M   'P 1'
#
loop_
_entity.id
_entity.type
_entity.pdbx_description
1 polymer ?
#
loop_
_entity_poly.entity_id
_entity_poly.type
_entity_poly.pdbx_seq_one_letter_code
_entity_poly.pdbx_strand_id
1 'polypeptide(L)' 'MRGTVNRVILVGNLGKDPLREDLENGASRVSFPLATSESWSDQFQGKRKQMREWH' A
#
# COMPACT_ATOMS: atom_id res chain seq x y z
N MET A 1 19.99 14.54 -20.88
CA MET A 1 18.73 14.14 -20.19
C MET A 1 19.10 13.65 -18.80
N ARG A 2 18.63 14.29 -17.72
CA ARG A 2 18.69 13.69 -16.38
C ARG A 2 17.34 13.02 -16.14
N GLY A 3 17.26 11.73 -16.43
CA GLY A 3 16.08 10.92 -16.11
C GLY A 3 16.23 10.34 -14.71
N THR A 4 15.22 10.51 -13.86
CA THR A 4 15.08 9.79 -12.60
C THR A 4 13.94 8.78 -12.72
N VAL A 5 13.97 7.74 -11.91
CA VAL A 5 12.88 6.74 -11.84
C VAL A 5 12.26 6.81 -10.45
N ASN A 6 10.94 7.01 -10.41
CA ASN A 6 10.12 6.79 -9.22
C ASN A 6 9.13 5.68 -9.53
N ARG A 7 9.27 4.54 -8.86
CA ARG A 7 8.44 3.34 -9.08
C ARG A 7 8.15 2.66 -7.75
N VAL A 8 6.89 2.33 -7.53
CA VAL A 8 6.42 1.54 -6.39
C VAL A 8 5.69 0.31 -6.93
N ILE A 9 5.94 -0.87 -6.34
CA ILE A 9 5.23 -2.12 -6.64
C ILE A 9 4.77 -2.69 -5.30
N LEU A 10 3.46 -2.87 -5.13
CA LEU A 10 2.86 -3.40 -3.90
C LEU A 10 2.01 -4.64 -4.23
N VAL A 11 2.04 -5.60 -3.32
CA VAL A 11 1.15 -6.76 -3.31
C VAL A 11 0.56 -6.85 -1.91
N GLY A 12 -0.77 -6.86 -1.83
CA GLY A 12 -1.48 -6.75 -0.56
C GLY A 12 -2.98 -6.96 -0.71
N ASN A 13 -3.70 -6.67 0.37
CA ASN A 13 -5.15 -6.82 0.43
C ASN A 13 -5.84 -5.47 0.65
N LEU A 14 -7.01 -5.28 0.06
CA LEU A 14 -7.81 -4.08 0.30
C LEU A 14 -8.34 -4.06 1.74
N GLY A 15 -8.29 -2.89 2.39
CA GLY A 15 -8.85 -2.72 3.74
C GLY A 15 -10.36 -2.51 3.76
N LYS A 16 -10.93 -2.06 2.65
CA LYS A 16 -12.36 -1.82 2.43
C LYS A 16 -12.63 -1.77 0.93
N ASP A 17 -13.91 -1.77 0.56
CA ASP A 17 -14.32 -1.59 -0.82
C ASP A 17 -13.80 -0.26 -1.40
N PRO A 18 -13.39 -0.22 -2.68
CA PRO A 18 -12.94 1.02 -3.32
C PRO A 18 -14.03 2.10 -3.34
N LEU A 19 -13.65 3.31 -2.99
CA LEU A 19 -14.51 4.49 -3.08
C LEU A 19 -14.34 5.15 -4.45
N ARG A 20 -15.43 5.29 -5.19
CA ARG A 20 -15.49 6.04 -6.45
C ARG A 20 -16.09 7.41 -6.21
N GLU A 21 -15.46 8.44 -6.78
CA GLU A 21 -15.91 9.83 -6.75
C GLU A 21 -15.88 10.37 -8.18
N ASP A 22 -16.95 11.05 -8.59
CA ASP A 22 -16.97 11.84 -9.82
C ASP A 22 -16.66 13.30 -9.46
N LEU A 23 -15.65 13.86 -10.14
CA LEU A 23 -15.14 15.21 -9.91
C LEU A 23 -15.91 16.22 -10.75
N GLU A 24 -15.93 17.48 -10.32
CA GLU A 24 -16.68 18.57 -10.98
C GLU A 24 -16.25 18.82 -12.43
N ASN A 25 -15.00 18.48 -12.77
CA ASN A 25 -14.47 18.58 -14.14
C ASN A 25 -14.86 17.40 -15.05
N GLY A 26 -15.70 16.48 -14.57
CA GLY A 26 -16.17 15.30 -15.29
C GLY A 26 -15.23 14.10 -15.25
N ALA A 27 -14.11 14.15 -14.51
CA ALA A 27 -13.24 13.00 -14.30
C ALA A 27 -13.74 12.11 -13.16
N SER A 28 -13.49 10.80 -13.22
CA SER A 28 -13.73 9.90 -12.10
C SER A 28 -12.41 9.57 -11.37
N ARG A 29 -12.46 9.51 -10.05
CA ARG A 29 -11.37 9.05 -9.16
C ARG A 29 -11.81 7.82 -8.38
N VAL A 30 -10.89 6.89 -8.15
CA VAL A 30 -11.09 5.77 -7.23
C VAL A 30 -9.98 5.79 -6.17
N SER A 31 -10.34 5.54 -4.91
CA SER A 31 -9.38 5.42 -3.80
C SER A 31 -9.69 4.20 -2.92
N PHE A 32 -8.64 3.54 -2.42
CA PHE A 32 -8.75 2.41 -1.51
C PHE A 32 -7.48 2.27 -0.67
N PRO A 33 -7.59 1.81 0.59
CA PRO A 33 -6.42 1.49 1.40
C PRO A 33 -5.90 0.07 1.09
N LEU A 34 -4.59 -0.09 0.91
CA LEU A 34 -3.93 -1.37 0.67
C LEU A 34 -3.07 -1.76 1.87
N ALA A 35 -3.37 -2.92 2.45
CA ALA A 35 -2.57 -3.52 3.50
C ALA A 35 -1.46 -4.39 2.92
N THR A 36 -0.22 -4.10 3.31
CA THR A 36 0.95 -4.97 3.08
C THR A 36 1.47 -5.48 4.42
N SER A 37 2.20 -6.59 4.42
CA SER A 37 2.75 -7.15 5.66
C SER A 37 4.15 -7.69 5.46
N GLU A 38 5.03 -7.39 6.42
CA GLU A 38 6.37 -7.95 6.52
C GLU A 38 6.45 -8.87 7.74
N SER A 39 7.17 -9.98 7.62
CA SER A 39 7.43 -10.89 8.73
C SER A 39 8.92 -11.16 8.84
N TRP A 40 9.48 -10.95 10.03
CA TRP A 40 10.91 -11.17 10.28
C TRP A 40 11.13 -11.85 11.63
N SER A 41 12.28 -12.50 11.78
CA SER A 41 12.71 -13.09 13.04
C SER A 41 13.45 -12.04 13.87
N ASP A 42 12.98 -11.79 15.09
CA ASP A 42 13.70 -10.93 16.03
C ASP A 42 14.97 -11.66 16.53
N GLN A 43 16.13 -11.11 16.23
CA GLN A 43 17.43 -11.69 16.56
C GLN A 43 17.70 -11.77 18.07
N PHE A 44 17.03 -10.95 18.88
CA PHE A 44 17.24 -10.90 20.34
C PHE A 44 16.23 -11.76 21.10
N GLN A 45 15.04 -11.97 20.54
CA GLN A 45 13.93 -12.64 21.25
C GLN A 45 13.53 -13.99 20.65
N GLY A 46 14.08 -14.40 19.50
CA GLY A 46 13.76 -15.67 18.84
C GLY A 46 12.31 -15.81 18.37
N LYS A 47 11.51 -14.74 18.49
CA LYS A 47 10.10 -14.71 18.11
C LYS A 47 9.95 -14.13 16.71
N ARG A 48 9.06 -14.73 15.92
CA ARG A 48 8.61 -14.15 14.64
C ARG A 48 7.74 -12.92 14.95
N LYS A 49 8.12 -11.78 14.38
CA LYS A 49 7.35 -10.54 14.40
C LYS A 49 6.67 -10.37 13.05
N GLN A 50 5.48 -9.77 13.08
CA GLN A 50 4.74 -9.37 11.89
C GLN A 50 4.39 -7.89 12.03
N MET A 51 4.63 -7.11 10.98
CA MET A 51 4.21 -5.72 10.88
C MET A 51 3.31 -5.56 9.67
N ARG A 52 2.26 -4.75 9.83
CA ARG A 52 1.33 -4.39 8.77
C ARG A 52 1.50 -2.91 8.46
N GLU A 53 1.61 -2.59 7.18
CA GLU A 53 1.63 -1.23 6.68
C GLU A 53 0.41 -0.97 5.81
N TRP A 54 -0.04 0.28 5.79
CA TRP A 54 -1.19 0.74 5.04
C TRP A 54 -0.76 1.81 4.05
N HIS A 55 -1.18 1.63 2.80
CA HIS A 55 -0.94 2.52 1.67
C HIS A 55 -2.27 3.06 1.13
#